data_AF-A0A820M2V6-F1
#
_entry.id   AF-A0A820M2V6-F1
#
_cell.length_a   1.000
_cell.length_b   1.000
_cell.length_c   1.000
_cell.angle_alpha   90.00
_cell.angle_beta   90.00
_cell.angle_gamma   90.00
#
_symmetry.space_group_name_H-M   'P 1'
#
loop_
_entity.id
_entity.type
_entity.pdbx_description
1 polymer ?
#
loop_
_entity_poly.entity_id
_entity_poly.type
_entity_poly.pdbx_seq_one_letter_code
_entity_poly.pdbx_strand_id
1 'polypeptide(L)'
;MAVTETEDGLHRVIEVLSETDLSGYLSRIRDDLQVTKLSHFEYVQSNDLERIGLSKPAIRRLFAAVKRKQRSYTKKTSNTQSMSSPPATSCLISSSSLHLSTTLGSGHYGIVRQGIWNGISVAVKILRGCNAVSDFVREANAMHTLSHRYLIRLHGIVLSEPLMMVTELAPLGSLLSRLRSEPEHFLVHMLFEYARQISEGMDYLEQRRFVHRDLATRNIFLVSYEQIKIGDFGLARMMESDCDLYKTGAVKSQSIPVAW
;
A
#
# COMPACT_ATOMS: atom_id res chain seq x y z
N MET A 1 -19.72 0.93 22.19
CA MET A 1 -20.19 -0.20 21.37
C MET A 1 -19.62 -0.03 19.98
N ALA A 2 -18.60 -0.81 19.63
CA ALA A 2 -17.94 -0.73 18.34
C ALA A 2 -18.73 -1.57 17.31
N VAL A 3 -19.29 -0.89 16.32
CA VAL A 3 -19.87 -1.51 15.12
C VAL A 3 -18.69 -1.97 14.26
N THR A 4 -18.64 -3.26 13.94
CA THR A 4 -17.51 -3.87 13.23
C THR A 4 -17.47 -3.39 11.77
N GLU A 5 -16.29 -3.19 11.16
CA GLU A 5 -16.12 -2.76 9.74
C GLU A 5 -16.89 -3.63 8.72
N THR A 6 -17.23 -4.86 9.09
CA THR A 6 -18.11 -5.78 8.34
C THR A 6 -19.58 -5.35 8.32
N GLU A 7 -20.07 -4.70 9.38
CA GLU A 7 -21.47 -4.22 9.46
C GLU A 7 -21.69 -2.99 8.60
N ASP A 8 -20.73 -2.06 8.51
CA ASP A 8 -20.86 -0.86 7.65
C ASP A 8 -20.88 -1.20 6.15
N GLY A 9 -20.07 -2.18 5.74
CA GLY A 9 -20.02 -2.65 4.36
C GLY A 9 -21.34 -3.28 3.89
N LEU A 10 -21.90 -4.16 4.73
CA LEU A 10 -23.14 -4.86 4.43
C LEU A 10 -24.35 -3.91 4.52
N HIS A 11 -24.36 -2.98 5.49
CA HIS A 11 -25.40 -1.96 5.61
C HIS A 11 -25.56 -1.14 4.32
N ARG A 12 -24.47 -0.81 3.63
CA ARG A 12 -24.50 -0.10 2.35
C ARG A 12 -25.05 -0.93 1.20
N VAL A 13 -24.77 -2.24 1.19
CA VAL A 13 -25.38 -3.17 0.24
C VAL A 13 -26.89 -3.23 0.49
N ILE A 14 -27.31 -3.32 1.74
CA ILE A 14 -28.72 -3.31 2.15
C ILE A 14 -29.43 -2.02 1.70
N GLU A 15 -28.80 -0.86 1.88
CA GLU A 15 -29.34 0.43 1.46
C GLU A 15 -29.57 0.49 -0.06
N VAL A 16 -28.59 0.04 -0.86
CA VAL A 16 -28.73 -0.01 -2.33
C VAL A 16 -29.84 -0.97 -2.76
N LEU A 17 -29.96 -2.12 -2.10
CA LEU A 17 -31.01 -3.08 -2.40
C LEU A 17 -32.39 -2.55 -2.02
N SER A 18 -32.51 -1.79 -0.92
CA SER A 18 -33.75 -1.11 -0.56
C SER A 18 -34.14 -0.03 -1.59
N GLU A 19 -33.20 0.79 -2.04
CA GLU A 19 -33.44 1.84 -3.05
C GLU A 19 -33.86 1.28 -4.42
N THR A 20 -33.49 0.03 -4.72
CA THR A 20 -33.75 -0.61 -6.02
C THR A 20 -34.90 -1.60 -5.99
N ASP A 21 -35.59 -1.73 -4.85
CA ASP A 21 -36.66 -2.70 -4.59
C ASP A 21 -36.18 -4.15 -4.79
N LEU A 22 -34.96 -4.44 -4.31
CA LEU A 22 -34.26 -5.73 -4.43
C LEU A 22 -33.87 -6.31 -3.07
N SER A 23 -34.43 -5.83 -1.96
CA SER A 23 -34.13 -6.33 -0.61
C SER A 23 -34.33 -7.84 -0.46
N GLY A 24 -35.29 -8.42 -1.19
CA GLY A 24 -35.54 -9.88 -1.20
C GLY A 24 -34.40 -10.73 -1.77
N TYR A 25 -33.43 -10.12 -2.46
CA TYR A 25 -32.26 -10.79 -3.02
C TYR A 25 -31.02 -10.70 -2.12
N LEU A 26 -31.12 -10.06 -0.95
CA LEU A 26 -29.98 -9.83 -0.05
C LEU A 26 -29.27 -11.14 0.34
N SER A 27 -30.00 -12.20 0.69
CA SER A 27 -29.41 -13.48 1.05
C SER A 27 -28.67 -14.10 -0.13
N ARG A 28 -29.24 -14.10 -1.33
CA ARG A 28 -28.59 -14.64 -2.54
C ARG A 28 -27.36 -13.83 -2.94
N ILE A 29 -27.44 -12.50 -2.84
CA ILE A 29 -26.32 -11.62 -3.14
C ILE A 29 -25.19 -11.79 -2.11
N ARG A 30 -25.52 -11.94 -0.83
CA ARG A 30 -24.53 -12.12 0.25
C ARG A 30 -23.95 -13.54 0.29
N ASP A 31 -24.79 -14.56 0.18
CA ASP A 31 -24.44 -15.95 0.48
C ASP A 31 -24.02 -16.70 -0.80
N ASP A 32 -24.70 -16.48 -1.93
CA ASP A 32 -24.37 -17.15 -3.20
C ASP A 32 -23.28 -16.38 -3.97
N LEU A 33 -23.32 -15.05 -3.98
CA LEU A 33 -22.34 -14.20 -4.68
C LEU A 33 -21.25 -13.62 -3.78
N GLN A 34 -21.30 -13.88 -2.47
CA GLN A 34 -20.31 -13.39 -1.49
C GLN A 34 -20.14 -11.86 -1.49
N VAL A 35 -21.19 -11.13 -1.84
CA VAL A 35 -21.21 -9.67 -1.88
C VAL A 35 -21.58 -9.13 -0.51
N THR A 36 -20.55 -8.74 0.26
CA THR A 36 -20.70 -8.13 1.58
C THR A 36 -20.35 -6.64 1.59
N LYS A 37 -19.86 -6.10 0.47
CA LYS A 37 -19.47 -4.68 0.30
C LYS A 37 -19.82 -4.19 -1.10
N LEU A 38 -20.04 -2.88 -1.26
CA LEU A 38 -20.35 -2.28 -2.57
C LEU A 38 -19.21 -2.43 -3.61
N SER A 39 -17.96 -2.61 -3.17
CA SER A 39 -16.82 -2.87 -4.08
C SER A 39 -16.86 -4.27 -4.70
N HIS A 40 -17.54 -5.25 -4.07
CA HIS A 40 -17.60 -6.60 -4.63
C HIS A 40 -18.41 -6.63 -5.94
N PHE A 41 -19.29 -5.66 -6.16
CA PHE A 41 -20.03 -5.51 -7.43
C PHE A 41 -19.13 -5.22 -8.64
N GLU A 42 -17.85 -4.87 -8.46
CA GLU A 42 -16.88 -4.76 -9.58
C GLU A 42 -16.58 -6.12 -10.23
N TYR A 43 -16.75 -7.21 -9.48
CA TYR A 43 -16.50 -8.58 -9.93
C TYR A 43 -17.76 -9.35 -10.29
N VAL A 44 -18.94 -8.77 -10.00
CA VAL A 44 -20.24 -9.40 -10.29
C VAL A 44 -20.61 -9.10 -11.74
N GLN A 45 -20.78 -10.14 -12.55
CA GLN A 45 -21.24 -10.00 -13.93
C GLN A 45 -22.77 -10.04 -14.00
N SER A 46 -23.35 -9.48 -15.07
CA SER A 46 -24.79 -9.56 -15.32
C SER A 46 -25.30 -11.01 -15.30
N ASN A 47 -24.52 -11.96 -15.83
CA ASN A 47 -24.87 -13.38 -15.85
C ASN A 47 -25.00 -13.98 -14.43
N ASP A 48 -24.20 -13.52 -13.47
CA ASP A 48 -24.27 -14.00 -12.09
C ASP A 48 -25.56 -13.53 -11.41
N LEU A 49 -25.95 -12.30 -11.68
CA LEU A 49 -27.21 -11.71 -11.20
C LEU A 49 -28.44 -12.35 -11.87
N GLU A 50 -28.34 -12.71 -13.15
CA GLU A 50 -29.37 -13.47 -13.84
C GLU A 50 -29.52 -14.88 -13.21
N ARG A 51 -28.42 -15.53 -12.83
CA ARG A 51 -28.43 -16.85 -12.16
C ARG A 51 -29.09 -16.84 -10.78
N ILE A 52 -28.99 -15.74 -10.04
CA ILE A 52 -29.72 -15.58 -8.76
C ILE A 52 -31.15 -15.04 -8.95
N GLY A 53 -31.61 -14.90 -10.20
CA GLY A 53 -33.01 -14.61 -10.54
C GLY A 53 -33.36 -13.14 -10.72
N LEU A 54 -32.38 -12.24 -10.94
CA LEU A 54 -32.67 -10.86 -11.31
C LEU A 54 -32.96 -10.73 -12.80
N SER A 55 -33.99 -9.95 -13.14
CA SER A 55 -34.28 -9.59 -14.53
C SER A 55 -33.29 -8.56 -15.07
N LYS A 56 -33.04 -8.55 -16.39
CA LYS A 56 -32.16 -7.55 -17.03
C LYS A 56 -32.50 -6.09 -16.68
N PRO A 57 -33.77 -5.68 -16.57
CA PRO A 57 -34.13 -4.35 -16.06
C PRO A 57 -33.71 -4.11 -14.61
N ALA A 58 -33.88 -5.10 -13.72
CA ALA A 58 -33.48 -5.02 -12.32
C ALA A 58 -31.95 -4.90 -12.17
N ILE A 59 -31.19 -5.67 -12.95
CA ILE A 59 -29.72 -5.62 -12.97
C ILE A 59 -29.22 -4.23 -13.35
N ARG A 60 -29.81 -3.62 -14.39
CA ARG A 60 -29.46 -2.26 -14.81
C ARG A 60 -29.73 -1.23 -13.71
N ARG A 61 -30.86 -1.33 -13.00
CA ARG A 61 -31.18 -0.45 -11.87
C ARG A 61 -30.20 -0.64 -10.72
N LEU A 62 -29.86 -1.88 -10.40
CA LEU A 62 -28.89 -2.23 -9.36
C LEU A 62 -27.53 -1.62 -9.63
N PHE A 63 -26.94 -1.86 -10.80
CA PHE A 63 -25.64 -1.27 -11.15
C PHE A 63 -25.67 0.26 -11.21
N ALA A 64 -26.76 0.86 -11.69
CA ALA A 64 -26.91 2.31 -11.66
C ALA A 64 -26.92 2.86 -10.23
N ALA A 65 -27.60 2.19 -9.29
CA ALA A 65 -27.63 2.56 -7.89
C ALA A 65 -26.28 2.37 -7.18
N VAL A 66 -25.62 1.23 -7.41
CA VAL A 66 -24.26 0.97 -6.91
C VAL A 66 -23.31 2.07 -7.38
N LYS A 67 -23.29 2.39 -8.69
CA LYS A 67 -22.43 3.44 -9.25
C LYS A 67 -22.74 4.83 -8.69
N ARG A 68 -24.01 5.13 -8.41
CA ARG A 68 -24.45 6.39 -7.80
C ARG A 68 -23.98 6.52 -6.35
N LYS A 69 -24.04 5.43 -5.57
CA LYS A 69 -23.57 5.40 -4.17
C LYS A 69 -22.05 5.42 -4.07
N GLN A 70 -21.35 4.71 -4.97
CA GLN A 70 -19.89 4.81 -5.11
C GLN A 70 -19.45 6.25 -5.44
N ARG A 71 -20.19 6.95 -6.32
CA ARG A 71 -19.96 8.37 -6.66
C ARG A 71 -20.35 9.35 -5.56
N SER A 72 -21.39 9.06 -4.78
CA SER A 72 -21.78 9.90 -3.64
C SER A 72 -20.77 9.79 -2.50
N TYR A 73 -20.14 8.63 -2.32
CA TYR A 73 -19.08 8.45 -1.33
C TYR A 73 -17.79 9.19 -1.70
N THR A 74 -17.44 9.30 -2.99
CA THR A 74 -16.32 10.15 -3.44
C THR A 74 -16.61 11.64 -3.42
N LYS A 75 -17.89 12.06 -3.36
CA LYS A 75 -18.30 13.48 -3.36
C LYS A 75 -18.63 14.02 -1.95
N LYS A 76 -19.09 13.16 -1.03
CA LYS A 76 -19.50 13.55 0.35
C LYS A 76 -18.31 13.81 1.29
N THR A 77 -17.08 13.55 0.86
CA THR A 77 -15.83 13.93 1.54
C THR A 77 -15.38 15.37 1.25
N SER A 78 -16.14 16.15 0.46
CA SER A 78 -15.74 17.52 0.06
C SER A 78 -16.53 18.65 0.71
N ASN A 79 -17.52 18.40 1.57
CA ASN A 79 -18.28 19.48 2.21
C ASN A 79 -18.87 19.02 3.55
N THR A 80 -18.09 19.15 4.63
CA THR A 80 -18.48 19.55 6.01
C THR A 80 -17.18 19.56 6.84
N GLN A 81 -16.95 20.65 7.58
CA GLN A 81 -15.75 20.94 8.38
C GLN A 81 -15.29 19.77 9.28
N SER A 82 -14.06 19.26 9.11
CA SER A 82 -13.30 18.49 10.11
C SER A 82 -11.85 18.26 9.66
N MET A 83 -10.96 18.07 10.63
CA MET A 83 -9.50 17.96 10.48
C MET A 83 -9.04 16.98 9.38
N SER A 84 -8.25 17.52 8.46
CA SER A 84 -7.30 16.90 7.52
C SER A 84 -7.18 15.37 7.50
N SER A 85 -7.76 14.73 6.49
CA SER A 85 -7.16 13.54 5.85
C SER A 85 -6.87 13.86 4.37
N PRO A 86 -5.66 13.59 3.85
CA PRO A 86 -5.32 13.92 2.48
C PRO A 86 -6.00 12.94 1.49
N PRO A 87 -6.30 13.40 0.26
CA PRO A 87 -7.02 12.59 -0.72
C PRO A 87 -6.12 11.49 -1.29
N ALA A 88 -6.69 10.28 -1.43
CA ALA A 88 -6.05 9.05 -1.90
C ALA A 88 -5.63 9.06 -3.40
N THR A 89 -5.36 10.21 -4.01
CA THR A 89 -5.05 10.36 -5.45
C THR A 89 -3.74 11.10 -5.74
N SER A 90 -3.00 11.58 -4.73
CA SER A 90 -1.86 12.48 -4.98
C SER A 90 -0.58 11.81 -5.50
N CYS A 91 -0.49 10.47 -5.50
CA CYS A 91 0.77 9.76 -5.82
C CYS A 91 0.66 8.74 -6.98
N LEU A 92 -0.37 8.85 -7.83
CA LEU A 92 -0.52 7.96 -8.98
C LEU A 92 0.41 8.35 -10.14
N ILE A 93 1.17 7.38 -10.65
CA ILE A 93 2.07 7.53 -11.78
C ILE A 93 1.51 6.74 -12.97
N SER A 94 1.44 7.39 -14.13
CA SER A 94 1.11 6.71 -15.38
C SER A 94 2.28 5.84 -15.83
N SER A 95 2.03 4.58 -16.18
CA SER A 95 3.08 3.66 -16.65
C SER A 95 3.80 4.18 -17.90
N SER A 96 3.11 4.94 -18.77
CA SER A 96 3.72 5.56 -19.96
C SER A 96 4.74 6.66 -19.64
N SER A 97 4.69 7.24 -18.44
CA SER A 97 5.63 8.26 -17.98
C SER A 97 6.89 7.69 -17.32
N LEU A 98 6.97 6.36 -17.18
CA LEU A 98 8.03 5.66 -16.48
C LEU A 98 8.85 4.82 -17.47
N HIS A 99 10.13 5.15 -17.62
CA HIS A 99 11.04 4.40 -18.47
C HIS A 99 11.92 3.48 -17.64
N LEU A 100 11.69 2.17 -17.73
CA LEU A 100 12.44 1.16 -16.98
C LEU A 100 13.73 0.77 -17.72
N SER A 101 14.81 0.63 -16.97
CA SER A 101 16.16 0.30 -17.42
C SER A 101 16.63 -1.01 -16.79
N THR A 102 17.87 -1.08 -16.32
CA THR A 102 18.51 -2.27 -15.76
C THR A 102 17.84 -2.78 -14.49
N THR A 103 17.98 -4.08 -14.23
CA THR A 103 17.55 -4.70 -12.97
C THR A 103 18.59 -4.44 -11.89
N LEU A 104 18.15 -3.88 -10.76
CA LEU A 104 18.98 -3.60 -9.59
C LEU A 104 18.97 -4.77 -8.60
N GLY A 105 17.87 -5.52 -8.55
CA GLY A 105 17.74 -6.68 -7.68
C GLY A 105 16.47 -7.48 -7.94
N SER A 106 16.46 -8.71 -7.45
CA SER A 106 15.28 -9.59 -7.47
C SER A 106 15.16 -10.28 -6.12
N GLY A 107 13.91 -10.47 -5.68
CA GLY A 107 13.64 -11.08 -4.39
C GLY A 107 12.24 -11.68 -4.34
N HIS A 108 11.86 -12.14 -3.15
CA HIS A 108 10.56 -12.76 -2.92
C HIS A 108 9.39 -11.82 -3.29
N TYR A 109 9.53 -10.54 -2.95
CA TYR A 109 8.49 -9.52 -3.17
C TYR A 109 8.44 -8.94 -4.58
N GLY A 110 9.33 -9.38 -5.49
CA GLY A 110 9.34 -8.94 -6.88
C GLY A 110 10.72 -8.56 -7.41
N ILE A 111 10.72 -7.68 -8.41
CA ILE A 111 11.93 -7.25 -9.12
C ILE A 111 12.08 -5.74 -8.93
N VAL A 112 13.28 -5.29 -8.58
CA VAL A 112 13.62 -3.86 -8.52
C VAL A 112 14.42 -3.51 -9.77
N ARG A 113 13.95 -2.52 -10.52
CA ARG A 113 14.64 -1.98 -11.70
C ARG A 113 14.97 -0.51 -11.49
N GLN A 114 16.06 -0.05 -12.11
CA GLN A 114 16.29 1.37 -12.28
C GLN A 114 15.30 1.91 -13.32
N GLY A 115 14.87 3.15 -13.15
CA GLY A 115 14.05 3.83 -14.15
C GLY A 115 14.27 5.33 -14.18
N ILE A 116 13.60 5.99 -15.11
CA ILE A 116 13.53 7.44 -15.22
C ILE A 116 12.06 7.85 -15.19
N TRP A 117 11.73 8.80 -14.31
CA TRP A 117 10.41 9.40 -14.19
C TRP A 117 10.55 10.92 -14.14
N ASN A 118 9.89 11.64 -15.05
CA ASN A 118 10.00 13.12 -15.16
C ASN A 118 11.45 13.65 -15.18
N GLY A 119 12.36 12.91 -15.83
CA GLY A 119 13.78 13.27 -15.91
C GLY A 119 14.61 12.90 -14.67
N ILE A 120 14.01 12.33 -13.63
CA ILE A 120 14.69 11.94 -12.39
C ILE A 120 14.94 10.43 -12.40
N SER A 121 16.13 10.01 -11.94
CA SER A 121 16.45 8.59 -11.76
C SER A 121 15.72 8.02 -10.53
N VAL A 122 15.05 6.88 -10.72
CA VAL A 122 14.20 6.23 -9.70
C VAL A 122 14.50 4.75 -9.57
N ALA A 123 14.16 4.17 -8.41
CA ALA A 123 14.08 2.73 -8.23
C ALA A 123 12.61 2.29 -8.32
N VAL A 124 12.34 1.27 -9.11
CA VAL A 124 11.00 0.78 -9.39
C VAL A 124 10.87 -0.66 -8.94
N LYS A 125 10.10 -0.88 -7.87
CA LYS A 125 9.77 -2.22 -7.36
C LYS A 125 8.51 -2.70 -8.06
N ILE A 126 8.68 -3.67 -8.96
CA ILE A 126 7.59 -4.37 -9.66
C ILE A 126 7.15 -5.52 -8.77
N LEU A 127 5.91 -5.45 -8.28
CA LEU A 127 5.36 -6.41 -7.34
C LEU A 127 4.82 -7.65 -8.08
N ARG A 128 4.91 -8.82 -7.44
CA ARG A 128 4.35 -10.08 -7.93
C ARG A 128 3.08 -10.43 -7.15
N GLY A 129 1.98 -10.72 -7.83
CA GLY A 129 0.80 -11.38 -7.23
C GLY A 129 0.17 -10.61 -6.07
N CYS A 130 -0.11 -9.32 -6.27
CA CYS A 130 -0.83 -8.51 -5.29
C CYS A 130 -2.33 -8.87 -5.30
N ASN A 131 -2.75 -9.70 -4.34
CA ASN A 131 -4.13 -10.17 -4.28
C ASN A 131 -5.15 -9.08 -3.87
N ALA A 132 -4.68 -7.91 -3.39
CA ALA A 132 -5.54 -6.79 -2.99
C ALA A 132 -4.89 -5.43 -3.32
N VAL A 133 -5.32 -4.80 -4.43
CA VAL A 133 -4.91 -3.45 -4.84
C VAL A 133 -5.22 -2.41 -3.76
N SER A 134 -6.30 -2.59 -2.99
CA SER A 134 -6.70 -1.67 -1.92
C SER A 134 -5.69 -1.58 -0.79
N ASP A 135 -5.10 -2.72 -0.39
CA ASP A 135 -4.09 -2.75 0.67
C ASP A 135 -2.80 -2.07 0.21
N PHE A 136 -2.40 -2.34 -1.04
CA PHE A 136 -1.27 -1.67 -1.68
C PHE A 136 -1.44 -0.15 -1.71
N VAL A 137 -2.59 0.36 -2.14
CA VAL A 137 -2.88 1.80 -2.17
C VAL A 137 -2.87 2.39 -0.76
N ARG A 138 -3.43 1.69 0.24
CA ARG A 138 -3.42 2.15 1.63
C ARG A 138 -1.99 2.27 2.18
N GLU A 139 -1.17 1.24 1.98
CA GLU A 139 0.23 1.23 2.41
C GLU A 139 1.05 2.30 1.70
N ALA A 140 0.87 2.44 0.38
CA ALA A 140 1.53 3.47 -0.41
C ALA A 140 1.14 4.89 0.06
N ASN A 141 -0.13 5.13 0.38
CA ASN A 141 -0.56 6.42 0.91
C ASN A 141 0.07 6.72 2.27
N ALA A 142 0.15 5.73 3.17
CA ALA A 142 0.85 5.90 4.45
C ALA A 142 2.33 6.24 4.23
N MET A 143 3.01 5.50 3.36
CA MET A 143 4.41 5.74 3.01
C MET A 143 4.63 7.10 2.34
N HIS A 144 3.72 7.55 1.48
CA HIS A 144 3.84 8.83 0.77
C HIS A 144 3.80 10.03 1.71
N THR A 145 3.21 9.90 2.91
CA THR A 145 3.25 10.95 3.94
C THR A 145 4.61 11.07 4.64
N LEU A 146 5.48 10.06 4.51
CA LEU A 146 6.80 10.07 5.14
C LEU A 146 7.76 10.94 4.32
N SER A 147 8.35 11.93 4.99
CA SER A 147 9.30 12.84 4.37
C SER A 147 10.39 13.18 5.38
N HIS A 148 11.53 12.50 5.25
CA HIS A 148 12.67 12.68 6.12
C HIS A 148 13.98 12.46 5.34
N ARG A 149 15.03 13.20 5.70
CA ARG A 149 16.30 13.21 4.95
C ARG A 149 17.03 11.86 4.93
N TYR A 150 16.79 11.02 5.94
CA TYR A 150 17.38 9.68 6.09
C TYR A 150 16.38 8.55 5.76
N LEU A 151 15.28 8.85 5.08
CA LEU A 151 14.35 7.84 4.54
C LEU A 151 14.33 7.92 3.01
N ILE A 152 14.22 6.76 2.36
CA ILE A 152 13.94 6.66 0.92
C ILE A 152 12.54 7.21 0.68
N ARG A 153 12.45 8.23 -0.18
CA ARG A 153 11.16 8.85 -0.52
C ARG A 153 10.38 7.97 -1.50
N LEU A 154 9.09 7.76 -1.22
CA LEU A 154 8.15 7.28 -2.22
C LEU A 154 7.73 8.44 -3.13
N HIS A 155 7.97 8.30 -4.43
CA HIS A 155 7.47 9.26 -5.43
C HIS A 155 6.03 8.95 -5.82
N GLY A 156 5.69 7.67 -5.94
CA GLY A 156 4.33 7.26 -6.25
C GLY A 156 4.21 5.80 -6.60
N ILE A 157 3.02 5.44 -7.09
CA ILE A 157 2.66 4.07 -7.46
C ILE A 157 2.03 4.00 -8.84
N VAL A 158 2.25 2.87 -9.50
CA VAL A 158 1.61 2.52 -10.78
C VAL A 158 0.56 1.45 -10.48
N LEU A 159 -0.69 1.72 -10.86
CA LEU A 159 -1.83 0.81 -10.63
C LEU A 159 -2.19 -0.07 -11.83
N SER A 160 -1.60 0.19 -13.01
CA SER A 160 -1.73 -0.72 -14.15
C SER A 160 -0.90 -1.97 -13.92
N GLU A 161 -1.39 -3.15 -14.30
CA GLU A 161 -0.64 -4.40 -14.18
C GLU A 161 0.65 -4.36 -15.03
N PRO A 162 1.84 -4.69 -14.47
CA PRO A 162 2.07 -5.07 -13.07
C PRO A 162 2.13 -3.87 -12.12
N LEU A 163 1.62 -4.01 -10.89
CA LEU A 163 1.72 -2.95 -9.87
C LEU A 163 3.18 -2.59 -9.57
N MET A 164 3.45 -1.30 -9.43
CA MET A 164 4.81 -0.80 -9.17
C MET A 164 4.83 0.26 -8.06
N MET A 165 5.86 0.21 -7.20
CA MET A 165 6.26 1.32 -6.34
C MET A 165 7.45 2.05 -6.95
N VAL A 166 7.37 3.37 -7.04
CA VAL A 166 8.43 4.23 -7.59
C VAL A 166 9.02 5.04 -6.45
N THR A 167 10.27 4.78 -6.11
CA THR A 167 10.99 5.44 -5.02
C THR A 167 12.23 6.17 -5.51
N GLU A 168 12.77 7.01 -4.65
CA GLU A 168 14.09 7.59 -4.80
C GLU A 168 15.14 6.49 -5.06
N LEU A 169 16.07 6.76 -5.99
CA LEU A 169 17.20 5.90 -6.26
C LEU A 169 18.41 6.31 -5.41
N ALA A 170 18.94 5.36 -4.65
CA ALA A 170 20.24 5.50 -3.99
C ALA A 170 21.34 4.93 -4.90
N PRO A 171 22.20 5.77 -5.50
CA PRO A 171 23.11 5.36 -6.57
C PRO A 171 24.19 4.37 -6.12
N LEU A 172 24.57 4.36 -4.83
CA LEU A 172 25.61 3.46 -4.31
C LEU A 172 25.03 2.14 -3.78
N GLY A 173 23.72 1.91 -3.94
CA GLY A 173 23.07 0.67 -3.55
C GLY A 173 22.98 0.49 -2.03
N SER A 174 22.93 -0.78 -1.58
CA SER A 174 22.78 -1.10 -0.16
C SER A 174 24.11 -1.01 0.59
N LEU A 175 24.03 -0.58 1.86
CA LEU A 175 25.16 -0.55 2.78
C LEU A 175 25.78 -1.95 2.96
N LEU A 176 24.96 -3.00 3.04
CA LEU A 176 25.45 -4.38 3.13
C LEU A 176 26.34 -4.75 1.94
N SER A 177 25.90 -4.46 0.71
CA SER A 177 26.67 -4.75 -0.49
C SER A 177 28.00 -4.00 -0.47
N ARG A 178 27.97 -2.71 -0.10
CA ARG A 178 29.15 -1.85 -0.11
C ARG A 178 30.17 -2.20 0.97
N LEU A 179 29.71 -2.51 2.18
CA LEU A 179 30.57 -3.00 3.27
C LEU A 179 31.31 -4.28 2.90
N ARG A 180 30.71 -5.13 2.03
CA ARG A 180 31.33 -6.38 1.57
C ARG A 180 32.27 -6.18 0.39
N SER A 181 31.94 -5.27 -0.52
CA SER A 181 32.74 -5.06 -1.74
C SER A 181 33.92 -4.13 -1.54
N GLU A 182 33.77 -3.11 -0.69
CA GLU A 182 34.72 -2.01 -0.51
C GLU A 182 34.91 -1.67 0.99
N PRO A 183 35.24 -2.65 1.86
CA PRO A 183 35.33 -2.43 3.31
C PRO A 183 36.35 -1.34 3.70
N GLU A 184 37.41 -1.17 2.93
CA GLU A 184 38.48 -0.19 3.15
C GLU A 184 38.01 1.26 3.12
N HIS A 185 36.88 1.54 2.47
CA HIS A 185 36.28 2.87 2.44
C HIS A 185 35.59 3.21 3.77
N PHE A 186 35.32 2.24 4.65
CA PHE A 186 34.47 2.43 5.84
C PHE A 186 35.28 2.59 7.13
N LEU A 187 35.65 3.83 7.43
CA LEU A 187 36.28 4.18 8.70
C LEU A 187 35.27 4.14 9.85
N VAL A 188 35.75 3.85 11.07
CA VAL A 188 34.91 3.73 12.28
C VAL A 188 34.04 4.97 12.51
N HIS A 189 34.59 6.17 12.26
CA HIS A 189 33.83 7.42 12.43
C HIS A 189 32.64 7.54 11.46
N MET A 190 32.76 6.99 10.24
CA MET A 190 31.64 6.97 9.29
C MET A 190 30.57 5.98 9.73
N LEU A 191 30.96 4.83 10.27
CA LEU A 191 30.01 3.85 10.82
C LEU A 191 29.22 4.44 12.00
N PHE A 192 29.88 5.22 12.86
CA PHE A 192 29.23 5.97 13.93
C PHE A 192 28.23 6.98 13.37
N GLU A 193 28.62 7.73 12.35
CA GLU A 193 27.73 8.70 11.69
C GLU A 193 26.53 8.00 11.03
N TYR A 194 26.71 6.85 10.39
CA TYR A 194 25.60 6.06 9.86
C TYR A 194 24.65 5.58 10.96
N ALA A 195 25.17 5.12 12.09
CA ALA A 195 24.33 4.74 13.22
C ALA A 195 23.49 5.92 13.71
N ARG A 196 24.10 7.12 13.82
CA ARG A 196 23.40 8.36 14.17
C ARG A 196 22.29 8.70 13.17
N GLN A 197 22.57 8.65 11.86
CA GLN A 197 21.59 8.93 10.81
C GLN A 197 20.43 7.91 10.80
N ILE A 198 20.74 6.63 11.02
CA ILE A 198 19.73 5.57 11.13
C ILE A 198 18.84 5.83 12.35
N SER A 199 19.42 6.13 13.50
CA SER A 199 18.67 6.46 14.72
C SER A 199 17.74 7.66 14.50
N GLU A 200 18.20 8.74 13.86
CA GLU A 200 17.38 9.91 13.55
C GLU A 200 16.23 9.57 12.57
N GLY A 201 16.49 8.73 11.56
CA GLY A 201 15.44 8.23 10.67
C GLY A 201 14.40 7.35 11.38
N MET A 202 14.83 6.51 12.32
CA MET A 202 13.94 5.64 13.09
C MET A 202 13.13 6.41 14.14
N ASP A 203 13.71 7.42 14.78
CA ASP A 203 13.00 8.36 15.66
C ASP A 203 11.87 9.07 14.91
N TYR A 204 12.15 9.56 13.69
CA TYR A 204 11.10 10.12 12.83
C TYR A 204 9.97 9.11 12.55
N LEU A 205 10.30 7.85 12.25
CA LEU A 205 9.29 6.81 11.99
C LEU A 205 8.46 6.52 13.25
N GLU A 206 9.08 6.46 14.42
CA GLU A 206 8.41 6.28 15.70
C GLU A 206 7.41 7.40 16.00
N GLN A 207 7.82 8.66 15.81
CA GLN A 207 6.94 9.84 15.96
C GLN A 207 5.74 9.80 15.01
N ARG A 208 5.88 9.15 13.85
CA ARG A 208 4.81 8.92 12.87
C ARG A 208 4.02 7.63 13.11
N ARG A 209 4.29 6.92 14.21
CA ARG A 209 3.69 5.60 14.55
C ARG A 209 3.84 4.58 13.41
N PHE A 210 4.97 4.64 12.71
CA PHE A 210 5.27 3.82 11.55
C PHE A 210 6.36 2.81 11.89
N VAL A 211 6.05 1.52 11.80
CA VAL A 211 7.00 0.47 12.23
C VAL A 211 7.70 -0.13 11.01
N HIS A 212 9.02 0.04 10.91
CA HIS A 212 9.81 -0.45 9.76
C HIS A 212 9.73 -1.98 9.55
N ARG A 213 9.78 -2.77 10.64
CA ARG A 213 9.74 -4.25 10.69
C ARG A 213 10.89 -5.03 10.07
N ASP A 214 11.63 -4.45 9.13
CA ASP A 214 12.79 -5.10 8.52
C ASP A 214 14.07 -4.25 8.53
N LEU A 215 14.41 -3.64 9.68
CA LEU A 215 15.59 -2.80 9.76
C LEU A 215 16.86 -3.67 9.75
N ALA A 216 17.60 -3.60 8.65
CA ALA A 216 18.86 -4.31 8.46
C ALA A 216 19.73 -3.57 7.43
N THR A 217 21.04 -3.79 7.43
CA THR A 217 21.98 -3.10 6.51
C THR A 217 21.71 -3.33 5.02
N ARG A 218 20.98 -4.39 4.64
CA ARG A 218 20.48 -4.60 3.26
C ARG A 218 19.40 -3.60 2.83
N ASN A 219 18.69 -3.02 3.81
CA ASN A 219 17.62 -2.04 3.64
C ASN A 219 18.09 -0.62 4.02
N ILE A 220 19.38 -0.46 4.31
CA ILE A 220 20.03 0.84 4.39
C ILE A 220 20.72 1.08 3.06
N PHE A 221 20.44 2.22 2.44
CA PHE A 221 20.95 2.58 1.12
C PHE A 221 21.86 3.79 1.20
N LEU A 222 22.87 3.84 0.34
CA LEU A 222 23.86 4.91 0.30
C LEU A 222 23.55 5.88 -0.84
N VAL A 223 23.26 7.13 -0.49
CA VAL A 223 23.13 8.23 -1.46
C VAL A 223 24.52 8.78 -1.82
N SER A 224 25.37 8.93 -0.80
CA SER A 224 26.80 9.18 -0.88
C SER A 224 27.50 8.44 0.27
N TYR A 225 28.83 8.56 0.41
CA TYR A 225 29.56 7.99 1.56
C TYR A 225 29.30 8.75 2.87
N GLU A 226 28.66 9.91 2.80
CA GLU A 226 28.32 10.75 3.94
C GLU A 226 26.82 10.67 4.30
N GLN A 227 25.99 10.09 3.42
CA GLN A 227 24.55 10.08 3.61
C GLN A 227 23.91 8.73 3.29
N ILE A 228 23.28 8.15 4.33
CA ILE A 228 22.42 6.97 4.21
C ILE A 228 20.95 7.36 4.04
N LYS A 229 20.15 6.41 3.58
CA LYS A 229 18.70 6.42 3.64
C LYS A 229 18.16 5.03 3.98
N ILE A 230 17.23 4.97 4.92
CA ILE A 230 16.50 3.75 5.28
C ILE A 230 15.41 3.52 4.22
N GLY A 231 15.33 2.32 3.66
CA GLY A 231 14.35 1.93 2.65
C GLY A 231 13.70 0.57 2.93
N ASP A 232 12.90 0.10 1.98
CA ASP A 232 12.14 -1.18 2.04
C ASP A 232 11.22 -1.37 3.26
N PHE A 233 10.65 -0.26 3.74
CA PHE A 233 9.59 -0.27 4.76
C PHE A 233 8.18 -0.46 4.15
N GLY A 234 8.08 -0.96 2.92
CA GLY A 234 6.82 -1.15 2.20
C GLY A 234 5.98 -2.36 2.63
N LEU A 235 6.38 -3.05 3.71
CA LEU A 235 5.60 -4.07 4.42
C LEU A 235 5.26 -3.63 5.86
N ALA A 236 5.55 -2.38 6.18
CA ALA A 236 5.20 -1.75 7.43
C ALA A 236 3.69 -1.53 7.49
N ARG A 237 3.07 -1.92 8.61
CA ARG A 237 1.68 -1.52 8.92
C ARG A 237 1.72 -0.39 9.94
N MET A 238 0.89 0.62 9.71
CA MET A 238 0.56 1.65 10.68
C MET A 238 -0.13 0.98 11.88
N MET A 239 0.26 1.34 13.11
CA MET A 239 -0.43 0.87 14.31
C MET A 239 -1.71 1.68 14.50
N GLU A 240 -2.83 0.99 14.79
CA GLU A 240 -4.07 1.65 15.22
C GLU A 240 -3.99 2.06 16.69
N SER A 241 -4.62 3.18 17.01
CA SER A 241 -4.24 4.12 18.08
C SER A 241 -4.51 3.71 19.53
N ASP A 242 -4.67 2.43 19.90
CA ASP A 242 -5.04 2.08 21.28
C ASP A 242 -4.40 0.80 21.86
N CYS A 243 -3.32 0.30 21.25
CA CYS A 243 -2.63 -0.88 21.76
C CYS A 243 -1.11 -0.67 21.76
N ASP A 244 -0.54 -0.33 22.91
CA ASP A 244 0.92 -0.31 23.17
C ASP A 244 1.58 -1.71 23.11
N LEU A 245 0.86 -2.73 22.60
CA LEU A 245 1.33 -4.10 22.53
C LEU A 245 0.90 -4.77 21.22
N TYR A 246 1.84 -4.88 20.27
CA TYR A 246 1.66 -5.69 19.07
C TYR A 246 1.79 -7.18 19.44
N LYS A 247 0.66 -7.85 19.68
CA LYS A 247 0.61 -9.32 19.69
C LYS A 247 0.52 -9.80 18.25
N THR A 248 1.55 -10.50 17.77
CA THR A 248 1.42 -11.33 16.57
C THR A 248 0.30 -12.34 16.82
N GLY A 249 -0.84 -12.17 16.14
CA GLY A 249 -1.85 -13.21 16.06
C GLY A 249 -1.17 -14.48 15.56
N ALA A 250 -1.20 -15.54 16.36
CA ALA A 250 -0.58 -16.81 16.06
C ALA A 250 -1.23 -17.44 14.82
N VAL A 251 -0.75 -17.05 13.63
CA VAL A 251 -0.86 -17.88 12.44
C VAL A 251 0.22 -18.95 12.61
N LYS A 252 -0.23 -20.16 12.94
CA LYS A 252 0.60 -21.36 12.88
C LYS A 252 1.27 -21.42 11.50
N SER A 253 2.57 -21.72 11.52
CA SER A 253 3.45 -22.00 10.37
C SER A 253 3.65 -20.88 9.35
N GLN A 254 4.44 -19.87 9.73
CA GLN A 254 5.53 -19.41 8.86
C GLN A 254 6.72 -19.11 9.76
N SER A 255 7.79 -19.88 9.57
CA SER A 255 9.04 -19.74 10.30
C SER A 255 9.58 -18.33 10.13
N ILE A 256 9.44 -17.53 11.18
CA ILE A 256 10.18 -16.29 11.36
C ILE A 256 11.65 -16.70 11.43
N PRO A 257 12.54 -16.20 10.55
CA PRO A 257 13.96 -16.47 10.69
C PRO A 257 14.42 -15.91 12.04
N VAL A 258 15.01 -16.78 12.84
CA VAL A 258 15.62 -16.46 14.13
C VAL A 258 16.75 -15.45 13.90
N ALA A 259 16.75 -14.39 14.70
CA ALA A 259 17.82 -13.41 14.76
C ALA A 259 19.14 -14.06 15.17
N TRP A 260 20.22 -13.65 14.52
CA TRP A 260 21.56 -13.61 15.12
C TRP A 260 21.88 -12.14 15.37
#